data_AF-A0AAQ3NWC8-F1
#
_entry.id   AF-A0AAQ3NWC8-F1
#
_cell.length_a   1.000
_cell.length_b   1.000
_cell.length_c   1.000
_cell.angle_alpha   90.00
_cell.angle_beta   90.00
_cell.angle_gamma   90.00
#
_symmetry.space_group_name_H-M   'P 1'
#
loop_
_entity.id
_entity.type
_entity.pdbx_description
1 polymer ?
#
loop_
_entity_poly.entity_id
_entity_poly.type
_entity_poly.pdbx_seq_one_letter_code
_entity_poly.pdbx_strand_id
1 'polypeptide(L)'
;ITNWETIERLFLEKYFPASRLPAIRREIQDIKQRNIGNLSEYWERFKKLCASCPQLKIVDFILSFYEGLSPTDRSWAYAASKGSFLDKSPEDCIDIIEWKAVDN
;
A
#
# COMPACT_ATOMS: atom_id res chain seq x y z
N ILE A 1 31.30 3.52 -21.65
CA ILE A 1 30.06 2.72 -21.61
C ILE A 1 29.25 3.22 -20.41
N THR A 2 28.23 4.02 -20.64
CA THR A 2 27.22 4.37 -19.63
C THR A 2 26.30 3.17 -19.51
N ASN A 3 26.49 2.35 -18.47
CA ASN A 3 25.62 1.21 -18.24
C ASN A 3 24.20 1.70 -17.92
N TRP A 4 23.20 0.91 -18.29
CA TRP A 4 21.79 1.26 -18.06
C TRP A 4 21.48 1.48 -16.58
N GLU A 5 22.04 0.66 -15.68
CA GLU A 5 21.84 0.78 -14.22
C GLU A 5 22.30 2.13 -13.65
N THR A 6 23.35 2.72 -14.23
CA THR A 6 23.90 4.01 -13.81
C THR A 6 22.98 5.13 -14.26
N ILE A 7 22.44 5.04 -15.49
CA ILE A 7 21.46 6.00 -16.01
C ILE A 7 20.17 5.89 -15.19
N GLU A 8 19.70 4.68 -14.91
CA GLU A 8 18.52 4.41 -14.10
C GLU A 8 18.68 4.96 -12.68
N ARG A 9 19.81 4.70 -12.02
CA ARG A 9 20.10 5.25 -10.68
C ARG A 9 20.10 6.77 -10.69
N LEU A 10 20.80 7.40 -11.62
CA LEU A 10 20.87 8.87 -11.71
C LEU A 10 19.50 9.49 -12.02
N PHE A 11 18.68 8.81 -12.82
CA PHE A 11 17.30 9.22 -13.09
C PHE A 11 16.45 9.14 -11.81
N LEU A 12 16.50 8.03 -11.09
CA LEU A 12 15.79 7.86 -9.82
C LEU A 12 16.26 8.89 -8.77
N GLU A 13 17.56 9.12 -8.62
CA GLU A 13 18.09 10.13 -7.69
C GLU A 13 17.62 11.55 -8.03
N LYS A 14 17.53 11.88 -9.33
CA LYS A 14 17.13 13.22 -9.78
C LYS A 14 15.63 13.47 -9.65
N TYR A 15 14.79 12.50 -10.00
CA TYR A 15 13.34 12.68 -10.09
C TYR A 15 12.57 12.10 -8.88
N PHE A 16 13.14 11.09 -8.21
CA PHE A 16 12.60 10.43 -7.03
C PHE A 16 13.64 10.39 -5.90
N PRO A 17 14.12 11.56 -5.45
CA PRO A 17 15.22 11.62 -4.50
C PRO A 17 14.87 10.89 -3.21
N ALA A 18 15.85 10.20 -2.64
CA ALA A 18 15.69 9.45 -1.39
C ALA A 18 15.18 10.32 -0.22
N SER A 19 15.40 11.63 -0.27
CA SER A 19 14.87 12.59 0.73
C SER A 19 13.34 12.64 0.79
N ARG A 20 12.62 12.24 -0.27
CA ARG A 20 11.15 12.16 -0.28
C ARG A 20 10.62 10.83 0.27
N LEU A 21 11.45 9.79 0.29
CA LEU A 21 11.06 8.45 0.72
C LEU A 21 10.51 8.43 2.17
N PRO A 22 11.14 9.08 3.17
CA PRO A 22 10.60 9.12 4.53
C PRO A 22 9.24 9.82 4.63
N ALA A 23 9.03 10.89 3.85
CA ALA A 23 7.77 11.62 3.84
C ALA A 23 6.64 10.75 3.26
N ILE A 24 6.87 10.08 2.13
CA ILE A 24 5.88 9.20 1.50
C ILE A 24 5.58 7.99 2.40
N ARG A 25 6.58 7.39 3.04
CA ARG A 25 6.38 6.31 4.02
C ARG A 25 5.47 6.75 5.17
N ARG A 26 5.71 7.94 5.70
CA ARG A 26 4.87 8.51 6.75
C ARG A 26 3.44 8.73 6.27
N GLU A 27 3.25 9.29 5.08
CA GLU A 27 1.92 9.45 4.49
C GLU A 27 1.18 8.12 4.31
N ILE A 28 1.89 7.05 3.91
CA ILE A 28 1.33 5.69 3.79
C ILE A 28 0.92 5.13 5.16
N GLN A 29 1.69 5.39 6.22
CA GLN A 29 1.37 4.93 7.57
C GLN A 29 0.21 5.73 8.20
N ASP A 30 0.13 7.02 7.87
CA ASP A 30 -0.86 7.95 8.41
C ASP A 30 -2.20 7.90 7.64
N ILE A 31 -2.25 7.32 6.44
CA ILE A 31 -3.49 7.28 5.65
C ILE A 31 -4.53 6.35 6.31
N LYS A 32 -5.72 6.89 6.57
CA LYS A 32 -6.86 6.15 7.14
C LYS A 32 -8.05 6.15 6.18
N GLN A 33 -8.81 5.07 6.21
CA GLN A 33 -10.12 5.00 5.59
C GLN A 33 -11.05 5.96 6.32
N ARG A 34 -11.57 6.97 5.61
CA ARG A 34 -12.51 7.94 6.19
C ARG A 34 -13.87 7.28 6.38
N ASN A 35 -14.67 7.76 7.34
CA ASN A 35 -16.00 7.22 7.68
C ASN A 35 -16.99 7.09 6.50
N ILE A 36 -16.79 7.82 5.40
CA ILE A 36 -17.66 7.83 4.22
C ILE A 36 -17.00 7.12 3.02
N GLY A 37 -15.69 6.86 3.08
CA GLY A 37 -14.96 6.25 1.96
C GLY A 37 -15.16 4.73 1.95
N ASN A 38 -15.58 4.19 0.81
CA ASN A 38 -15.60 2.74 0.61
C ASN A 38 -14.17 2.18 0.53
N LEU A 39 -14.02 0.86 0.73
CA LEU A 39 -12.72 0.21 0.74
C LEU A 39 -12.00 0.34 -0.61
N SER A 40 -12.73 0.28 -1.74
CA SER A 40 -12.15 0.42 -3.08
C SER A 40 -11.45 1.78 -3.26
N GLU A 41 -12.09 2.88 -2.88
CA GLU A 41 -11.50 4.22 -2.94
C GLU A 41 -10.28 4.35 -2.03
N TYR A 42 -10.34 3.78 -0.83
CA TYR A 42 -9.22 3.79 0.10
C TYR A 42 -8.03 2.99 -0.45
N TRP A 43 -8.29 1.81 -1.02
CA TRP A 43 -7.30 0.96 -1.66
C TRP A 43 -6.63 1.65 -2.86
N GLU A 44 -7.41 2.29 -3.73
CA GLU A 44 -6.87 3.05 -4.86
C GLU A 44 -5.99 4.21 -4.42
N ARG A 45 -6.37 4.94 -3.36
CA ARG A 45 -5.54 6.01 -2.80
C ARG A 45 -4.23 5.47 -2.22
N PHE A 46 -4.28 4.32 -1.55
CA PHE A 46 -3.10 3.65 -1.02
C PHE A 46 -2.15 3.19 -2.13
N LYS A 47 -2.68 2.54 -3.18
CA LYS A 47 -1.90 2.13 -4.36
C LYS A 47 -1.23 3.32 -5.06
N LYS A 48 -1.94 4.45 -5.20
CA LYS A 48 -1.39 5.69 -5.76
C LYS A 48 -0.24 6.26 -4.93
N LEU A 49 -0.32 6.21 -3.59
CA LEU A 49 0.79 6.62 -2.73
C LEU A 49 2.00 5.69 -2.89
N CYS A 50 1.80 4.37 -2.93
CA CYS A 50 2.89 3.43 -3.17
C CYS A 50 3.54 3.67 -4.55
N ALA A 51 2.75 3.87 -5.59
CA ALA A 51 3.22 4.14 -6.95
C ALA A 51 3.94 5.50 -7.11
N SER A 52 3.81 6.41 -6.15
CA SER A 52 4.51 7.71 -6.18
C SER A 52 6.02 7.59 -5.97
N CYS A 53 6.49 6.46 -5.45
CA CYS A 53 7.91 6.18 -5.29
C CYS A 53 8.24 4.74 -5.78
N PRO A 54 9.04 4.58 -6.84
CA PRO A 54 9.37 3.27 -7.41
C PRO A 54 10.05 2.30 -6.43
N GLN A 55 10.63 2.83 -5.35
CA GLN A 55 11.34 2.05 -4.33
C GLN A 55 10.39 1.40 -3.30
N LEU A 56 9.09 1.72 -3.32
CA LEU A 56 8.11 1.19 -2.37
C LEU A 56 7.30 0.07 -3.02
N LYS A 57 7.11 -1.03 -2.29
CA LYS A 57 6.20 -2.11 -2.70
C LYS A 57 5.01 -2.16 -1.76
N ILE A 58 3.83 -2.49 -2.31
CA ILE A 58 2.59 -2.62 -1.53
C ILE A 58 2.75 -3.65 -0.40
N VAL A 59 3.44 -4.75 -0.67
CA VAL A 59 3.70 -5.82 0.32
C VAL A 59 4.39 -5.29 1.59
N ASP A 60 5.21 -4.24 1.48
CA ASP A 60 5.94 -3.67 2.61
C ASP A 60 5.01 -2.89 3.57
N PHE A 61 3.81 -2.50 3.11
CA PHE A 61 2.90 -1.60 3.82
C PHE A 61 1.49 -2.17 4.01
N ILE A 62 1.25 -3.44 3.67
CA ILE A 62 -0.08 -4.06 3.76
C ILE A 62 -0.63 -4.07 5.19
N LEU A 63 0.25 -4.20 6.20
CA LEU A 63 -0.15 -4.11 7.60
C LEU A 63 -0.58 -2.68 7.98
N SER A 64 0.14 -1.66 7.50
CA SER A 64 -0.25 -0.26 7.69
C SER A 64 -1.58 0.06 7.03
N PHE A 65 -1.87 -0.54 5.87
CA PHE A 65 -3.18 -0.47 5.23
C PHE A 65 -4.28 -1.05 6.14
N TYR A 66 -4.07 -2.26 6.69
CA TYR A 66 -5.01 -2.90 7.61
C TYR A 66 -5.27 -2.07 8.89
N GLU A 67 -4.23 -1.48 9.46
CA GLU A 67 -4.32 -0.53 10.59
C GLU A 67 -5.01 0.79 10.21
N GLY A 68 -5.13 1.07 8.91
CA GLY A 68 -5.84 2.23 8.40
C GLY A 68 -7.30 1.99 8.04
N LEU A 69 -7.74 0.73 7.96
CA LEU A 69 -9.13 0.37 7.68
C LEU A 69 -10.12 0.91 8.72
N SER A 70 -11.36 1.11 8.25
CA SER A 70 -12.51 1.33 9.12
C SER A 70 -12.74 0.09 10.01
N PRO A 71 -13.38 0.23 11.18
CA PRO A 71 -13.70 -0.93 12.03
C PRO A 71 -14.49 -2.02 11.29
N THR A 72 -15.42 -1.61 10.42
CA THR A 72 -16.25 -2.50 9.61
C THR A 72 -15.41 -3.30 8.62
N ASP A 73 -14.59 -2.63 7.81
CA ASP A 73 -13.77 -3.31 6.80
C ASP A 73 -12.63 -4.10 7.43
N ARG A 74 -12.11 -3.68 8.59
CA ARG A 74 -11.14 -4.45 9.36
C ARG A 74 -11.74 -5.76 9.85
N SER A 75 -12.96 -5.72 10.41
CA SER A 75 -13.68 -6.92 10.87
C SER A 75 -13.93 -7.88 9.70
N TRP A 76 -14.35 -7.34 8.56
CA TRP A 76 -14.49 -8.13 7.34
C TRP A 76 -13.16 -8.76 6.89
N ALA A 77 -12.05 -8.01 6.87
CA ALA A 77 -10.76 -8.51 6.41
C ALA A 77 -10.24 -9.62 7.34
N TYR A 78 -10.46 -9.49 8.64
CA TYR A 78 -10.17 -10.52 9.63
C TYR A 78 -10.98 -11.80 9.37
N ALA A 79 -12.29 -11.69 9.11
CA ALA A 79 -13.15 -12.82 8.80
C ALA A 79 -12.78 -13.49 7.46
N ALA A 80 -12.54 -12.70 6.40
CA ALA A 80 -12.08 -13.18 5.10
C ALA A 80 -10.71 -13.89 5.19
N SER A 81 -9.89 -13.51 6.17
CA SER A 81 -8.61 -14.14 6.48
C SER A 81 -8.74 -15.39 7.36
N LYS A 82 -9.95 -15.92 7.57
CA LYS A 82 -10.21 -17.08 8.44
C LYS A 82 -9.72 -16.90 9.88
N GLY A 83 -9.78 -15.66 10.38
CA GLY A 83 -9.46 -15.35 11.77
C GLY A 83 -8.03 -14.89 12.02
N SER A 84 -7.19 -14.69 10.99
CA SER A 84 -5.97 -13.89 11.17
C SER A 84 -5.47 -13.28 9.87
N PHE A 85 -5.60 -11.96 9.75
CA PHE A 85 -4.98 -11.20 8.66
C PHE A 85 -3.47 -11.03 8.88
N LEU A 86 -3.03 -11.00 10.14
CA LEU A 86 -1.62 -10.77 10.51
C LEU A 86 -0.75 -12.01 10.31
N ASP A 87 -1.34 -13.21 10.36
CA ASP A 87 -0.61 -14.48 10.17
C ASP A 87 -0.53 -14.92 8.71
N LYS A 88 -1.21 -14.21 7.80
CA LYS A 88 -1.18 -14.51 6.36
C LYS A 88 0.02 -13.86 5.68
N SER A 89 0.41 -14.44 4.54
CA SER A 89 1.42 -13.81 3.71
C SER A 89 0.93 -12.43 3.22
N PRO A 90 1.81 -11.44 3.08
CA PRO A 90 1.46 -10.14 2.52
C PRO A 90 0.73 -10.24 1.17
N GLU A 91 1.11 -11.21 0.35
CA GLU A 91 0.50 -11.49 -0.95
C GLU A 91 -0.95 -11.96 -0.80
N ASP A 92 -1.22 -12.94 0.08
CA ASP A 92 -2.58 -13.40 0.35
C ASP A 92 -3.47 -12.27 0.89
N CYS A 93 -2.89 -11.42 1.73
CA CYS A 93 -3.56 -10.24 2.27
C CYS A 93 -3.95 -9.26 1.15
N ILE A 94 -3.06 -9.00 0.20
CA ILE A 94 -3.35 -8.17 -0.97
C ILE A 94 -4.48 -8.78 -1.80
N ASP A 95 -4.45 -10.08 -2.07
CA ASP A 95 -5.47 -10.77 -2.87
C ASP A 95 -6.86 -10.67 -2.23
N ILE A 96 -6.95 -10.77 -0.90
CA ILE A 96 -8.20 -10.59 -0.16
C ILE A 96 -8.73 -9.16 -0.35
N ILE A 97 -7.87 -8.14 -0.18
CA ILE A 97 -8.27 -6.74 -0.33
C ILE A 97 -8.70 -6.44 -1.77
N GLU A 98 -7.93 -6.91 -2.77
CA GLU A 98 -8.26 -6.75 -4.19
C GLU A 98 -9.60 -7.40 -4.52
N TRP A 99 -9.86 -8.62 -4.02
CA TRP A 99 -11.14 -9.31 -4.25
C TRP A 99 -12.34 -8.44 -3.82
N LYS A 100 -12.30 -7.85 -2.62
CA LYS A 100 -13.39 -6.97 -2.16
C LYS A 100 -13.41 -5.63 -2.88
N ALA A 101 -12.25 -5.07 -3.21
CA ALA A 101 -12.19 -3.79 -3.90
C ALA A 101 -12.85 -3.87 -5.29
N VAL A 102 -12.79 -5.04 -5.94
CA VAL A 102 -13.38 -5.33 -7.26
C VAL A 102 -14.85 -5.76 -7.19
N ASP A 103 -15.29 -6.39 -6.09
CA ASP A 103 -16.67 -6.89 -5.91
C ASP A 103 -17.69 -5.77 -5.54
N ASN A 104 -17.29 -4.50 -5.62
CA ASN A 104 -18.08 -3.33 -5.16
C ASN A 104 -18.78 -2.60 -6.30
#